data_AF-A0A9D4N3A9-F1
#
_entry.id   AF-A0A9D4N3A9-F1
#
_cell.length_a   1.000
_cell.length_b   1.000
_cell.length_c   1.000
_cell.angle_alpha   90.00
_cell.angle_beta   90.00
_cell.angle_gamma   90.00
#
_symmetry.space_group_name_H-M   'P 1'
#
loop_
_entity.id
_entity.type
_entity.pdbx_description
1 polymer ?
#
loop_
_entity_poly.entity_id
_entity_poly.type
_entity_poly.pdbx_seq_one_letter_code
_entity_poly.pdbx_strand_id
1 'polypeptide(L)'
;MECIDSRLILSIIKEKSKLSHAGKPSKSEVSNILLGQVCGLLALIHSGRLFLDGDEAVQEVVKQLLQLASKRTHLQQICRSGIAQIIAKVSSYQFVGSVLPHLEAEFHQGWKACVPDTLYLLLTADRHHHSKVKKLLKDSWSGSSLISEKNYPQVANIVWASTSCHPTIHNCINEILLTVNEKSEVATFWKCVCRPLLTGDTKVSKKILALHMFESLLPSLKDASVMEEILVPDIVTVVASLRPKRTDELSVRIRRMVTC
;
A
#
# COMPACT_ATOMS: atom_id res chain seq x y z
N MET A 1 -34.97 -2.05 -17.18
CA MET A 1 -33.64 -2.55 -16.74
C MET A 1 -33.66 -2.57 -15.23
N GLU A 2 -33.79 -3.75 -14.61
CA GLU A 2 -33.68 -3.87 -13.15
C GLU A 2 -32.24 -3.54 -12.75
N CYS A 3 -32.07 -2.48 -11.95
CA CYS A 3 -30.75 -2.06 -11.49
C CYS A 3 -30.27 -3.05 -10.43
N ILE A 4 -29.25 -3.84 -10.73
CA ILE A 4 -28.64 -4.76 -9.77
C ILE A 4 -28.05 -3.93 -8.60
N ASP A 5 -28.70 -3.98 -7.45
CA ASP A 5 -28.36 -3.30 -6.18
C ASP A 5 -27.12 -3.95 -5.52
N SER A 6 -26.22 -3.17 -4.94
CA SER A 6 -25.07 -3.66 -4.15
C SER A 6 -25.51 -4.59 -3.02
N ARG A 7 -26.68 -4.38 -2.42
CA ARG A 7 -27.25 -5.25 -1.38
C ARG A 7 -27.54 -6.65 -1.92
N LEU A 8 -28.04 -6.75 -3.15
CA LEU A 8 -28.26 -8.02 -3.84
C LEU A 8 -26.93 -8.70 -4.18
N ILE A 9 -25.92 -7.95 -4.61
CA ILE A 9 -24.58 -8.50 -4.88
C ILE A 9 -23.96 -9.04 -3.58
N LEU A 10 -24.05 -8.30 -2.48
CA LEU A 10 -23.56 -8.72 -1.17
C LEU A 10 -24.30 -9.96 -0.65
N SER A 11 -25.61 -10.07 -0.87
CA SER A 11 -26.38 -11.25 -0.48
C SER A 11 -25.98 -12.48 -1.31
N ILE A 12 -25.78 -12.32 -2.62
CA ILE A 12 -25.31 -13.40 -3.50
C ILE A 12 -23.90 -13.85 -3.10
N ILE A 13 -22.99 -12.92 -2.81
CA ILE A 13 -21.64 -13.28 -2.32
C ILE A 13 -21.74 -14.07 -1.02
N LYS A 14 -22.58 -13.63 -0.06
CA LYS A 14 -22.80 -14.33 1.21
C LYS A 14 -23.45 -15.70 1.03
N GLU A 15 -24.36 -15.85 0.07
CA GLU A 15 -25.06 -17.10 -0.20
C GLU A 15 -24.15 -18.11 -0.90
N LYS A 16 -23.46 -17.69 -1.97
CA LYS A 16 -22.58 -18.55 -2.77
C LYS A 16 -21.27 -18.90 -2.08
N SER A 17 -20.92 -18.19 -1.02
CA SER A 17 -19.76 -18.52 -0.17
C SER A 17 -20.08 -19.48 0.98
N LYS A 18 -21.35 -19.89 1.15
CA LYS A 18 -21.69 -20.97 2.09
C LYS A 18 -21.22 -22.31 1.51
N LEU A 19 -20.39 -23.01 2.28
CA LEU A 19 -19.95 -24.36 1.97
C LEU A 19 -21.15 -25.30 1.97
N SER A 20 -21.56 -25.78 0.80
CA SER A 20 -22.77 -26.58 0.63
C SER A 20 -22.52 -28.09 0.69
N HIS A 21 -21.50 -28.57 1.42
CA HIS A 21 -21.16 -30.00 1.47
C HIS A 21 -21.18 -30.55 2.89
N ALA A 22 -21.77 -31.73 3.04
CA ALA A 22 -21.95 -32.48 4.29
C ALA A 22 -20.64 -33.03 4.91
N GLY A 23 -19.48 -32.52 4.50
CA GLY A 23 -18.15 -32.90 4.97
C GLY A 23 -17.33 -31.69 5.42
N LYS A 24 -16.25 -31.91 6.20
CA LYS A 24 -15.32 -30.83 6.56
C LYS A 24 -14.63 -30.32 5.29
N PRO A 25 -14.69 -29.02 5.00
CA PRO A 25 -14.07 -28.44 3.81
C PRO A 25 -12.55 -28.58 3.87
N SER A 26 -11.91 -28.83 2.74
CA SER A 26 -10.46 -28.83 2.65
C SER A 26 -9.90 -27.41 2.88
N LYS A 27 -8.65 -27.33 3.35
CA LYS A 27 -7.96 -26.03 3.54
C LYS A 27 -7.90 -25.20 2.24
N SER A 28 -7.80 -25.88 1.09
CA SER A 28 -7.76 -25.26 -0.23
C SER A 28 -9.10 -24.65 -0.63
N GLU A 29 -10.20 -25.38 -0.43
CA GLU A 29 -11.56 -24.90 -0.73
C GLU A 29 -11.92 -23.67 0.12
N VAL A 30 -11.61 -23.71 1.42
CA VAL A 30 -11.82 -22.53 2.29
C VAL A 30 -11.02 -21.33 1.77
N SER A 31 -9.78 -21.54 1.33
CA SER A 31 -8.95 -20.46 0.79
C SER A 31 -9.53 -19.88 -0.50
N ASN A 32 -10.00 -20.73 -1.41
CA ASN A 32 -10.59 -20.30 -2.68
C ASN A 32 -11.91 -19.54 -2.47
N ILE A 33 -12.72 -19.94 -1.50
CA ILE A 33 -13.96 -19.23 -1.15
C ILE A 33 -13.64 -17.84 -0.60
N LEU A 34 -12.67 -17.73 0.32
CA LEU A 34 -12.25 -16.43 0.86
C LEU A 34 -11.71 -15.52 -0.25
N LEU A 35 -10.90 -16.06 -1.16
CA LEU A 35 -10.42 -15.31 -2.32
C LEU A 35 -11.57 -14.85 -3.23
N GLY A 36 -12.53 -15.74 -3.50
CA GLY A 36 -13.74 -15.41 -4.28
C GLY A 36 -14.57 -14.30 -3.63
N GLN A 37 -14.72 -14.31 -2.30
CA GLN A 37 -15.37 -13.24 -1.55
C GLN A 37 -14.63 -11.91 -1.74
N VAL A 38 -13.30 -11.89 -1.57
CA VAL A 38 -12.49 -10.68 -1.78
C VAL A 38 -12.64 -10.17 -3.21
N CYS A 39 -12.55 -11.04 -4.22
CA CYS A 39 -12.73 -10.66 -5.62
C CYS A 39 -14.12 -10.07 -5.88
N GLY A 40 -15.17 -10.63 -5.29
CA GLY A 40 -16.53 -10.09 -5.38
C GLY A 40 -16.66 -8.69 -4.78
N LEU A 41 -16.10 -8.48 -3.58
CA LEU A 41 -16.08 -7.17 -2.93
C LEU A 41 -15.27 -6.14 -3.73
N LEU A 42 -14.13 -6.55 -4.28
CA LEU A 42 -13.33 -5.69 -5.16
C LEU A 42 -14.09 -5.34 -6.43
N ALA A 43 -14.74 -6.29 -7.10
CA ALA A 43 -15.54 -6.01 -8.28
C ALA A 43 -16.64 -4.97 -7.99
N LEU A 44 -17.27 -5.06 -6.81
CA LEU A 44 -18.25 -4.08 -6.35
C LEU A 44 -17.64 -2.68 -6.19
N ILE A 45 -16.46 -2.57 -5.57
CA ILE A 45 -15.72 -1.30 -5.41
C ILE A 45 -15.30 -0.71 -6.77
N HIS A 46 -14.86 -1.55 -7.70
CA HIS A 46 -14.44 -1.12 -9.04
C HIS A 46 -15.64 -0.66 -9.88
N SER A 47 -16.79 -1.31 -9.74
CA SER A 47 -18.02 -0.94 -10.45
C SER A 47 -18.59 0.42 -10.04
N GLY A 48 -18.16 0.97 -8.89
CA GLY A 48 -18.65 2.23 -8.35
C GLY A 48 -20.05 2.15 -7.72
N ARG A 49 -20.77 1.02 -7.87
CA ARG A 49 -22.12 0.84 -7.34
C ARG A 49 -22.20 0.92 -5.83
N LEU A 50 -21.14 0.48 -5.15
CA LEU A 50 -21.03 0.57 -3.69
C LEU A 50 -21.31 1.98 -3.17
N PHE A 51 -20.87 3.01 -3.91
CA PHE A 51 -20.98 4.40 -3.49
C PHE A 51 -22.35 5.02 -3.82
N LEU A 52 -23.17 4.34 -4.63
CA LEU A 52 -24.53 4.75 -4.96
C LEU A 52 -25.55 4.29 -3.90
N ASP A 53 -25.29 3.15 -3.27
CA ASP A 53 -26.22 2.49 -2.33
C ASP A 53 -26.07 2.95 -0.87
N GLY A 54 -25.29 4.01 -0.65
CA GLY A 54 -25.21 4.75 0.61
C GLY A 54 -24.18 4.23 1.63
N ASP A 55 -24.16 4.92 2.77
CA ASP A 55 -23.12 4.82 3.80
C ASP A 55 -23.06 3.45 4.51
N GLU A 56 -24.21 2.80 4.66
CA GLU A 56 -24.33 1.46 5.26
C GLU A 56 -23.63 0.39 4.41
N ALA A 57 -23.74 0.47 3.09
CA ALA A 57 -23.13 -0.48 2.18
C ALA A 57 -21.60 -0.37 2.23
N VAL A 58 -21.08 0.87 2.21
CA VAL A 58 -19.65 1.16 2.37
C VAL A 58 -19.12 0.58 3.69
N GLN A 59 -19.83 0.84 4.79
CA GLN A 59 -19.45 0.38 6.13
C GLN A 59 -19.37 -1.16 6.19
N GLU A 60 -20.37 -1.85 5.65
CA GLU A 60 -20.41 -3.31 5.63
C GLU A 60 -19.27 -3.90 4.78
N VAL A 61 -18.95 -3.30 3.63
CA VAL A 61 -17.82 -3.75 2.80
C VAL A 61 -16.48 -3.54 3.51
N VAL A 62 -16.25 -2.38 4.12
CA VAL A 62 -15.01 -2.12 4.89
C VAL A 62 -14.85 -3.14 6.01
N LYS A 63 -15.91 -3.40 6.77
CA LYS A 63 -15.91 -4.40 7.84
C LYS A 63 -15.60 -5.80 7.32
N GLN A 64 -16.21 -6.23 6.22
CA GLN A 64 -15.93 -7.53 5.61
C GLN A 64 -14.47 -7.63 5.12
N LEU A 65 -13.95 -6.59 4.47
CA LEU A 65 -12.54 -6.57 4.02
C LEU A 65 -11.57 -6.67 5.19
N LEU A 66 -11.82 -5.98 6.30
CA LEU A 66 -10.97 -6.08 7.51
C LEU A 66 -11.03 -7.49 8.12
N GLN A 67 -12.21 -8.10 8.18
CA GLN A 67 -12.37 -9.48 8.65
C GLN A 67 -11.69 -10.51 7.73
N LEU A 68 -11.69 -10.28 6.42
CA LEU A 68 -11.00 -11.14 5.46
C LEU A 68 -9.48 -10.97 5.54
N ALA A 69 -9.02 -9.73 5.72
CA ALA A 69 -7.61 -9.40 5.90
C ALA A 69 -7.00 -10.12 7.11
N SER A 70 -7.75 -10.28 8.21
CA SER A 70 -7.28 -10.95 9.43
C SER A 70 -7.24 -12.48 9.34
N LYS A 71 -7.86 -13.10 8.32
CA LYS A 71 -7.92 -14.57 8.20
C LYS A 71 -6.66 -15.18 7.59
N ARG A 72 -6.05 -14.51 6.61
CA ARG A 72 -4.89 -15.03 5.85
C ARG A 72 -4.00 -13.89 5.38
N THR A 73 -2.70 -14.03 5.59
CA THR A 73 -1.68 -13.03 5.17
C THR A 73 -1.72 -12.72 3.67
N HIS A 74 -1.94 -13.71 2.80
CA HIS A 74 -2.01 -13.47 1.35
C HIS A 74 -3.27 -12.66 0.93
N LEU A 75 -4.33 -12.65 1.75
CA LEU A 75 -5.52 -11.84 1.51
C LEU A 75 -5.40 -10.43 2.10
N GLN A 76 -4.49 -10.24 3.05
CA GLN A 76 -4.32 -8.98 3.76
C GLN A 76 -4.04 -7.82 2.79
N GLN A 77 -3.02 -7.94 1.94
CA GLN A 77 -2.61 -6.87 1.04
C GLN A 77 -3.71 -6.51 0.02
N ILE A 78 -4.40 -7.50 -0.52
CA ILE A 78 -5.50 -7.28 -1.48
C ILE A 78 -6.72 -6.63 -0.81
N CYS A 79 -7.05 -7.02 0.43
CA CYS A 79 -8.13 -6.39 1.18
C CYS A 79 -7.78 -4.94 1.56
N ARG A 80 -6.56 -4.69 2.02
CA ARG A 80 -6.07 -3.35 2.36
C ARG A 80 -6.03 -2.44 1.13
N SER A 81 -5.65 -2.97 -0.04
CA SER A 81 -5.79 -2.28 -1.33
C SER A 81 -7.24 -1.90 -1.63
N GLY A 82 -8.20 -2.81 -1.42
CA GLY A 82 -9.62 -2.52 -1.57
C GLY A 82 -10.10 -1.39 -0.64
N ILE A 83 -9.66 -1.38 0.62
CA ILE A 83 -9.98 -0.31 1.58
C ILE A 83 -9.37 1.02 1.13
N ALA A 84 -8.13 1.04 0.65
CA ALA A 84 -7.51 2.26 0.12
C ALA A 84 -8.30 2.81 -1.09
N GLN A 85 -8.80 1.94 -1.97
CA GLN A 85 -9.67 2.36 -3.07
C GLN A 85 -11.00 2.94 -2.60
N ILE A 86 -11.57 2.41 -1.52
CA ILE A 86 -12.76 3.00 -0.89
C ILE A 86 -12.42 4.40 -0.36
N ILE A 87 -11.34 4.54 0.41
CA ILE A 87 -10.88 5.84 0.93
C ILE A 87 -10.71 6.86 -0.21
N ALA A 88 -10.11 6.47 -1.33
CA ALA A 88 -9.89 7.37 -2.44
C ALA A 88 -11.18 7.84 -3.16
N LYS A 89 -12.28 7.07 -3.07
CA LYS A 89 -13.53 7.31 -3.81
C LYS A 89 -14.65 7.91 -2.98
N VAL A 90 -14.66 7.72 -1.66
CA VAL A 90 -15.72 8.24 -0.79
C VAL A 90 -15.58 9.75 -0.57
N SER A 91 -16.70 10.42 -0.24
CA SER A 91 -16.62 11.81 0.22
C SER A 91 -16.01 11.91 1.62
N SER A 92 -15.50 13.10 1.99
CA SER A 92 -14.96 13.32 3.34
C SER A 92 -15.99 13.12 4.47
N TYR A 93 -17.29 13.26 4.17
CA TYR A 93 -18.37 12.97 5.10
C TYR A 93 -18.49 11.45 5.32
N GLN A 94 -18.58 10.69 4.24
CA GLN A 94 -18.66 9.23 4.25
C GLN A 94 -17.41 8.57 4.82
N PHE A 95 -16.24 9.15 4.58
CA PHE A 95 -15.00 8.69 5.20
C PHE A 95 -15.11 8.72 6.74
N VAL A 96 -15.56 9.83 7.31
CA VAL A 96 -15.71 9.99 8.76
C VAL A 96 -16.82 9.11 9.33
N GLY A 97 -17.94 8.96 8.61
CA GLY A 97 -19.09 8.17 9.07
C GLY A 97 -18.91 6.66 8.93
N SER A 98 -18.32 6.19 7.82
CA SER A 98 -18.39 4.77 7.42
C SER A 98 -17.04 4.06 7.36
N VAL A 99 -15.92 4.78 7.24
CA VAL A 99 -14.59 4.16 7.03
C VAL A 99 -13.67 4.37 8.22
N LEU A 100 -13.47 5.63 8.62
CA LEU A 100 -12.57 6.02 9.71
C LEU A 100 -12.87 5.30 11.03
N PRO A 101 -14.12 5.10 11.48
CA PRO A 101 -14.40 4.41 12.75
C PRO A 101 -13.84 2.99 12.83
N HIS A 102 -13.64 2.34 11.67
CA HIS A 102 -13.06 1.00 11.59
C HIS A 102 -11.53 0.99 11.57
N LEU A 103 -10.90 2.12 11.25
CA LEU A 103 -9.43 2.28 11.16
C LEU A 103 -8.86 3.10 12.31
N GLU A 104 -9.71 3.82 13.06
CA GLU A 104 -9.32 4.78 14.07
C GLU A 104 -8.43 4.17 15.15
N ALA A 105 -8.78 2.98 15.65
CA ALA A 105 -7.99 2.27 16.64
C ALA A 105 -6.60 1.87 16.13
N GLU A 106 -6.45 1.59 14.83
CA GLU A 106 -5.17 1.28 14.20
C GLU A 106 -4.35 2.58 14.02
N PHE A 107 -4.99 3.66 13.59
CA PHE A 107 -4.35 4.95 13.34
C PHE A 107 -3.87 5.65 14.61
N HIS A 108 -4.54 5.47 15.75
CA HIS A 108 -4.13 6.09 17.01
C HIS A 108 -2.85 5.50 17.62
N GLN A 109 -2.41 4.31 17.18
CA GLN A 109 -1.22 3.65 17.72
C GLN A 109 0.09 4.34 17.29
N GLY A 110 0.03 5.20 16.27
CA GLY A 110 1.17 5.99 15.82
C GLY A 110 2.32 5.15 15.29
N TRP A 111 3.52 5.73 15.31
CA TRP A 111 4.74 5.08 14.81
C TRP A 111 5.15 3.80 15.57
N LYS A 112 4.71 3.63 16.82
CA LYS A 112 5.15 2.50 17.68
C LYS A 112 4.64 1.14 17.20
N ALA A 113 3.44 1.09 16.65
CA ALA A 113 2.82 -0.13 16.13
C ALA A 113 2.54 -0.06 14.62
N CYS A 114 3.07 0.96 13.95
CA CYS A 114 2.88 1.15 12.53
C CYS A 114 3.48 -0.03 11.75
N VAL A 115 2.68 -0.62 10.87
CA VAL A 115 3.12 -1.60 9.87
C VAL A 115 2.90 -1.04 8.45
N PRO A 116 3.52 -1.63 7.41
CA PRO A 116 3.35 -1.14 6.03
C PRO A 116 1.90 -0.93 5.59
N ASP A 117 0.98 -1.81 5.98
CA ASP A 117 -0.46 -1.67 5.67
C ASP A 117 -1.10 -0.46 6.35
N THR A 118 -0.78 -0.21 7.62
CA THR A 118 -1.29 0.95 8.36
C THR A 118 -0.81 2.24 7.72
N LEU A 119 0.48 2.31 7.40
CA LEU A 119 1.07 3.48 6.74
C LEU A 119 0.45 3.70 5.37
N TYR A 120 0.22 2.63 4.61
CA TYR A 120 -0.45 2.71 3.31
C TYR A 120 -1.84 3.34 3.42
N LEU A 121 -2.71 2.79 4.28
CA LEU A 121 -4.06 3.32 4.45
C LEU A 121 -4.07 4.77 4.97
N LEU A 122 -3.15 5.09 5.89
CA LEU A 122 -3.07 6.43 6.46
C LEU A 122 -2.55 7.45 5.46
N LEU A 123 -1.57 7.10 4.61
CA LEU A 123 -1.12 7.96 3.51
C LEU A 123 -2.25 8.22 2.51
N THR A 124 -3.00 7.19 2.14
CA THR A 124 -4.19 7.36 1.28
C THR A 124 -5.23 8.27 1.94
N ALA A 125 -5.49 8.08 3.24
CA ALA A 125 -6.43 8.92 3.98
C ALA A 125 -5.95 10.38 4.11
N ASP A 126 -4.66 10.61 4.31
CA ASP A 126 -4.06 11.95 4.35
C ASP A 126 -4.20 12.65 3.00
N ARG A 127 -3.94 11.95 1.90
CA ARG A 127 -4.03 12.50 0.55
C ARG A 127 -5.45 12.91 0.17
N HIS A 128 -6.45 12.08 0.46
CA HIS A 128 -7.83 12.32 0.05
C HIS A 128 -8.66 13.09 1.10
N HIS A 129 -8.29 13.00 2.38
CA HIS A 129 -9.06 13.54 3.51
C HIS A 129 -8.18 14.23 4.55
N HIS A 130 -7.12 14.94 4.14
CA HIS A 130 -6.17 15.63 5.03
C HIS A 130 -6.85 16.36 6.20
N SER A 131 -7.90 17.16 5.92
CA SER A 131 -8.61 17.93 6.94
C SER A 131 -9.23 17.09 8.06
N LYS A 132 -9.58 15.83 7.77
CA LYS A 132 -10.19 14.90 8.72
C LYS A 132 -9.16 14.14 9.56
N VAL A 133 -7.99 13.85 8.99
CA VAL A 133 -6.92 13.12 9.70
C VAL A 133 -5.87 14.03 10.33
N LYS A 134 -5.82 15.32 9.98
CA LYS A 134 -4.81 16.29 10.46
C LYS A 134 -4.66 16.32 11.98
N LYS A 135 -5.77 16.24 12.73
CA LYS A 135 -5.72 16.19 14.20
C LYS A 135 -5.05 14.91 14.70
N LEU A 136 -5.47 13.77 14.17
CA LEU A 136 -4.89 12.46 14.47
C LEU A 136 -3.39 12.42 14.15
N LEU A 137 -2.96 13.03 13.03
CA LEU A 137 -1.54 13.09 12.68
C LEU A 137 -0.73 13.87 13.73
N LYS A 138 -1.24 15.04 14.16
CA LYS A 138 -0.58 15.85 15.19
C LYS A 138 -0.46 15.12 16.51
N ASP A 139 -1.52 14.41 16.90
CA ASP A 139 -1.63 13.77 18.21
C ASP A 139 -0.80 12.46 18.27
N SER A 140 -0.82 11.64 17.21
CA SER A 140 -0.23 10.29 17.23
C SER A 140 1.01 10.09 16.31
N TRP A 141 1.28 10.98 15.36
CA TRP A 141 2.28 10.78 14.29
C TRP A 141 3.40 11.84 14.24
N SER A 142 3.63 12.51 15.37
CA SER A 142 4.74 13.45 15.56
C SER A 142 4.70 14.71 14.67
N GLY A 143 3.56 15.05 14.06
CA GLY A 143 3.41 16.27 13.25
C GLY A 143 2.18 16.27 12.36
N SER A 144 2.03 17.30 11.52
CA SER A 144 0.91 17.39 10.56
C SER A 144 1.15 16.66 9.24
N SER A 145 2.29 15.98 9.09
CA SER A 145 2.71 15.35 7.85
C SER A 145 3.48 14.05 8.14
N LEU A 146 3.04 12.95 7.52
CA LEU A 146 3.69 11.64 7.65
C LEU A 146 5.05 11.62 6.96
N ILE A 147 5.13 12.22 5.77
CA ILE A 147 6.37 12.39 5.01
C ILE A 147 6.93 13.77 5.36
N SER A 148 7.94 13.79 6.22
CA SER A 148 8.71 14.96 6.62
C SER A 148 10.03 14.51 7.21
N GLU A 149 11.04 15.39 7.21
CA GLU A 149 12.38 15.08 7.73
C GLU A 149 12.37 14.51 9.15
N LYS A 150 11.50 15.04 10.02
CA LYS A 150 11.31 14.56 11.40
C LYS A 150 10.86 13.09 11.47
N ASN A 151 10.09 12.64 10.47
CA ASN A 151 9.49 11.31 10.43
C ASN A 151 10.24 10.33 9.51
N TYR A 152 11.27 10.77 8.77
CA TYR A 152 12.03 9.90 7.88
C TYR A 152 12.69 8.70 8.56
N PRO A 153 13.23 8.79 9.80
CA PRO A 153 13.74 7.60 10.48
C PRO A 153 12.68 6.50 10.66
N GLN A 154 11.45 6.89 11.00
CA GLN A 154 10.32 5.98 11.17
C GLN A 154 9.85 5.44 9.81
N VAL A 155 9.74 6.29 8.80
CA VAL A 155 9.41 5.87 7.43
C VAL A 155 10.44 4.88 6.89
N ALA A 156 11.73 5.11 7.13
CA ALA A 156 12.80 4.19 6.75
C ALA A 156 12.61 2.81 7.37
N ASN A 157 12.31 2.75 8.68
CA ASN A 157 12.04 1.46 9.34
C ASN A 157 10.89 0.70 8.69
N ILE A 158 9.80 1.38 8.31
CA ILE A 158 8.66 0.75 7.62
C ILE A 158 9.03 0.29 6.21
N VAL A 159 9.74 1.12 5.43
CA VAL A 159 10.24 0.77 4.09
C VAL A 159 11.13 -0.48 4.19
N TRP A 160 12.02 -0.52 5.18
CA TRP A 160 12.95 -1.64 5.35
C TRP A 160 12.21 -2.91 5.78
N ALA A 161 11.20 -2.79 6.65
CA ALA A 161 10.35 -3.91 7.05
C ALA A 161 9.51 -4.47 5.90
N SER A 162 9.12 -3.63 4.93
CA SER A 162 8.35 -4.05 3.75
C SER A 162 9.11 -5.02 2.83
N THR A 163 10.44 -5.13 2.97
CA THR A 163 11.25 -6.10 2.21
C THR A 163 10.93 -7.56 2.54
N SER A 164 10.16 -7.83 3.60
CA SER A 164 9.62 -9.15 3.90
C SER A 164 8.67 -9.69 2.81
N CYS A 165 8.10 -8.81 1.98
CA CYS A 165 7.22 -9.17 0.87
C CYS A 165 7.96 -9.53 -0.43
N HIS A 166 9.31 -9.52 -0.44
CA HIS A 166 10.10 -9.79 -1.65
C HIS A 166 9.73 -11.16 -2.29
N PRO A 167 9.56 -11.24 -3.63
CA PRO A 167 9.90 -10.23 -4.65
C PRO A 167 8.86 -9.13 -4.88
N THR A 168 7.69 -9.24 -4.25
CA THR A 168 6.62 -8.23 -4.38
C THR A 168 6.94 -6.97 -3.60
N ILE A 169 6.53 -5.84 -4.14
CA ILE A 169 6.76 -4.52 -3.54
C ILE A 169 5.45 -4.07 -2.90
N HIS A 170 5.54 -3.68 -1.64
CA HIS A 170 4.36 -3.31 -0.87
C HIS A 170 3.76 -1.99 -1.40
N ASN A 171 2.42 -1.90 -1.46
CA ASN A 171 1.72 -0.73 -2.02
C ASN A 171 2.02 0.58 -1.27
N CYS A 172 2.41 0.50 0.01
CA CYS A 172 2.87 1.66 0.79
C CYS A 172 4.02 2.40 0.11
N ILE A 173 4.91 1.69 -0.58
CA ILE A 173 6.08 2.29 -1.24
C ILE A 173 5.62 3.27 -2.31
N ASN A 174 4.65 2.88 -3.13
CA ASN A 174 4.13 3.76 -4.18
C ASN A 174 3.48 5.02 -3.60
N GLU A 175 2.69 4.90 -2.53
CA GLU A 175 2.08 6.08 -1.88
C GLU A 175 3.12 6.99 -1.23
N ILE A 176 4.18 6.43 -0.63
CA ILE A 176 5.30 7.22 -0.10
C ILE A 176 5.95 8.01 -1.24
N LEU A 177 6.32 7.34 -2.33
CA LEU A 177 6.99 7.99 -3.46
C LEU A 177 6.13 9.06 -4.12
N LEU A 178 4.83 8.82 -4.26
CA LEU A 178 3.88 9.83 -4.76
C LEU A 178 3.85 11.06 -3.84
N THR A 179 3.76 10.86 -2.53
CA THR A 179 3.74 11.95 -1.54
C THR A 179 5.05 12.73 -1.52
N VAL A 180 6.20 12.04 -1.63
CA VAL A 180 7.53 12.66 -1.70
C VAL A 180 7.66 13.54 -2.94
N ASN A 181 7.18 13.04 -4.09
CA ASN A 181 7.20 13.78 -5.34
C ASN A 181 6.31 15.04 -5.29
N GLU A 182 5.09 14.92 -4.77
CA GLU A 182 4.18 16.06 -4.60
C GLU A 182 4.77 17.17 -3.72
N LYS A 183 5.59 16.81 -2.72
CA LYS A 183 6.25 17.75 -1.81
C LYS A 183 7.61 18.25 -2.30
N SER A 184 8.11 17.73 -3.42
CA SER A 184 9.46 18.04 -3.94
C SER A 184 10.57 17.76 -2.92
N GLU A 185 10.39 16.75 -2.05
CA GLU A 185 11.36 16.38 -0.99
C GLU A 185 12.28 15.21 -1.42
N VAL A 186 12.40 14.95 -2.73
CA VAL A 186 13.02 13.72 -3.27
C VAL A 186 14.46 13.54 -2.79
N ALA A 187 15.29 14.60 -2.84
CA ALA A 187 16.69 14.55 -2.43
C ALA A 187 16.86 14.18 -0.96
N THR A 188 16.18 14.90 -0.06
CA THR A 188 16.25 14.67 1.39
C THR A 188 15.72 13.28 1.74
N PHE A 189 14.59 12.89 1.15
CA PHE A 189 14.03 11.55 1.32
C PHE A 189 15.00 10.47 0.86
N TRP A 190 15.59 10.62 -0.33
CA TRP A 190 16.55 9.66 -0.88
C TRP A 190 17.74 9.46 0.05
N LYS A 191 18.33 10.55 0.53
CA LYS A 191 19.47 10.53 1.45
C LYS A 191 19.14 9.84 2.78
N CYS A 192 17.98 10.12 3.36
CA CYS A 192 17.61 9.62 4.69
C CYS A 192 17.03 8.20 4.67
N VAL A 193 16.31 7.81 3.62
CA VAL A 193 15.50 6.58 3.58
C VAL A 193 16.07 5.53 2.63
N CYS A 194 16.45 5.95 1.42
CA CYS A 194 16.83 5.02 0.35
C CYS A 194 18.33 4.70 0.35
N ARG A 195 19.20 5.70 0.49
CA ARG A 195 20.65 5.50 0.47
C ARG A 195 21.14 4.46 1.50
N PRO A 196 20.64 4.42 2.75
CA PRO A 196 21.04 3.39 3.71
C PRO A 196 20.70 1.95 3.28
N LEU A 197 19.76 1.75 2.36
CA LEU A 197 19.46 0.42 1.80
C LEU A 197 20.55 -0.08 0.85
N LEU A 198 21.28 0.84 0.20
CA LEU A 198 22.32 0.54 -0.79
C LEU A 198 23.69 0.31 -0.14
N THR A 199 23.94 0.95 1.00
CA THR A 199 25.24 0.92 1.69
C THR A 199 25.41 -0.29 2.60
N GLY A 200 26.62 -0.84 2.66
CA GLY A 200 27.01 -1.91 3.59
C GLY A 200 26.54 -3.32 3.21
N ASP A 201 26.63 -4.25 4.18
CA ASP A 201 26.21 -5.66 4.05
C ASP A 201 24.69 -5.84 4.20
N THR A 202 23.93 -5.00 3.51
CA THR A 202 22.47 -5.13 3.46
C THR A 202 22.05 -6.31 2.58
N LYS A 203 20.95 -6.98 2.98
CA LYS A 203 20.35 -8.07 2.20
C LYS A 203 20.05 -7.64 0.77
N VAL A 204 20.19 -8.54 -0.18
CA VAL A 204 19.90 -8.28 -1.62
C VAL A 204 18.49 -7.70 -1.80
N SER A 205 17.47 -8.19 -1.09
CA SER A 205 16.10 -7.66 -1.16
C SER A 205 15.98 -6.16 -0.83
N LYS A 206 16.81 -5.65 0.09
CA LYS A 206 16.88 -4.21 0.42
C LYS A 206 17.47 -3.40 -0.73
N LYS A 207 18.52 -3.91 -1.36
CA LYS A 207 19.16 -3.30 -2.53
C LYS A 207 18.19 -3.25 -3.72
N ILE A 208 17.44 -4.33 -3.94
CA ILE A 208 16.41 -4.40 -4.99
C ILE A 208 15.29 -3.38 -4.76
N LEU A 209 14.80 -3.27 -3.52
CA LEU A 209 13.79 -2.27 -3.17
C LEU A 209 14.30 -0.84 -3.44
N ALA A 210 15.53 -0.54 -3.05
CA ALA A 210 16.14 0.77 -3.31
C ALA A 210 16.25 1.06 -4.81
N LEU A 211 16.66 0.08 -5.62
CA LEU A 211 16.70 0.22 -7.09
C LEU A 211 15.31 0.44 -7.69
N HIS A 212 14.29 -0.24 -7.18
CA HIS A 212 12.92 0.00 -7.64
C HIS A 212 12.41 1.40 -7.27
N MET A 213 12.71 1.85 -6.05
CA MET A 213 12.35 3.22 -5.63
C MET A 213 13.08 4.26 -6.48
N PHE A 214 14.36 4.02 -6.80
CA PHE A 214 15.11 4.86 -7.74
C PHE A 214 14.46 4.90 -9.12
N GLU A 215 14.19 3.73 -9.73
CA GLU A 215 13.52 3.61 -11.02
C GLU A 215 12.18 4.36 -11.04
N SER A 216 11.42 4.30 -9.94
CA SER A 216 10.11 4.95 -9.82
C SER A 216 10.21 6.47 -9.63
N LEU A 217 11.30 6.96 -9.06
CA LEU A 217 11.54 8.39 -8.87
C LEU A 217 12.11 9.06 -10.12
N LEU A 218 12.86 8.34 -10.96
CA LEU A 218 13.49 8.89 -12.17
C LEU A 218 12.55 9.73 -13.06
N PRO A 219 11.33 9.27 -13.42
CA PRO A 219 10.44 10.05 -14.29
C PRO A 219 9.96 11.37 -13.66
N SER A 220 10.06 11.49 -12.34
CA SER A 220 9.62 12.66 -11.59
C SER A 220 10.69 13.72 -11.38
N LEU A 221 11.95 13.40 -11.71
CA LEU A 221 13.08 14.31 -11.62
C LEU A 221 13.09 15.25 -12.83
N LYS A 222 12.55 16.45 -12.65
CA LYS A 222 12.63 17.53 -13.66
C LYS A 222 13.90 18.35 -13.57
N ASP A 223 14.57 18.30 -12.42
CA ASP A 223 15.75 19.09 -12.10
C ASP A 223 17.01 18.22 -12.15
N ALA A 224 17.99 18.63 -12.96
CA ALA A 224 19.26 17.95 -13.10
C ALA A 224 20.08 17.97 -11.80
N SER A 225 19.92 19.00 -10.96
CA SER A 225 20.62 19.09 -9.67
C SER A 225 20.19 17.99 -8.69
N VAL A 226 18.88 17.73 -8.61
CA VAL A 226 18.32 16.65 -7.79
C VAL A 226 18.76 15.28 -8.32
N MET A 227 18.92 15.15 -9.64
CA MET A 227 19.43 13.92 -10.26
C MET A 227 20.88 13.62 -9.82
N GLU A 228 21.76 14.64 -9.79
CA GLU A 228 23.14 14.50 -9.31
C GLU A 228 23.20 14.10 -7.84
N GLU A 229 22.28 14.60 -7.00
CA GLU A 229 22.20 14.22 -5.58
C GLU A 229 21.75 12.77 -5.35
N ILE A 230 20.94 12.23 -6.25
CA ILE A 230 20.39 10.87 -6.15
C ILE A 230 21.33 9.85 -6.78
N LEU A 231 22.00 10.19 -7.89
CA LEU A 231 22.98 9.36 -8.61
C LEU A 231 24.30 9.22 -7.85
N VAL A 232 24.23 8.53 -6.71
CA VAL A 232 25.38 8.28 -5.86
C VAL A 232 26.20 7.07 -6.33
N PRO A 233 27.53 7.03 -6.05
CA PRO A 233 28.38 5.87 -6.37
C PRO A 233 27.87 4.53 -5.81
N ASP A 234 27.06 4.58 -4.75
CA ASP A 234 26.44 3.42 -4.14
C ASP A 234 25.50 2.69 -5.13
N ILE A 235 24.75 3.43 -5.96
CA ILE A 235 23.88 2.85 -7.00
C ILE A 235 24.74 2.13 -8.05
N VAL A 236 25.77 2.80 -8.55
CA VAL A 236 26.68 2.25 -9.57
C VAL A 236 27.35 0.98 -9.06
N THR A 237 27.81 0.99 -7.81
CA THR A 237 28.43 -0.17 -7.15
C THR A 237 27.44 -1.32 -7.03
N VAL A 238 26.21 -1.06 -6.60
CA VAL A 238 25.17 -2.09 -6.52
C VAL A 238 24.88 -2.67 -7.90
N VAL A 239 24.64 -1.83 -8.92
CA VAL A 239 24.39 -2.27 -10.30
C VAL A 239 25.56 -3.10 -10.86
N ALA A 240 26.80 -2.67 -10.62
CA ALA A 240 28.00 -3.40 -11.05
C ALA A 240 28.20 -4.73 -10.31
N SER A 241 27.85 -4.79 -9.01
CA SER A 241 27.92 -6.00 -8.19
C SER A 241 26.84 -7.03 -8.55
N LEU A 242 25.70 -6.57 -9.07
CA LEU A 242 24.63 -7.39 -9.62
C LEU A 242 25.03 -7.90 -11.01
N ARG A 243 26.10 -8.70 -11.10
CA ARG A 243 26.46 -9.39 -12.34
C ARG A 243 25.28 -10.26 -12.80
N PRO A 244 24.88 -10.20 -14.09
CA PRO A 244 23.77 -10.99 -14.58
C PRO A 244 24.15 -12.48 -14.60
N LYS A 245 23.77 -13.23 -13.58
CA LYS A 245 23.53 -14.67 -13.75
C LYS A 245 22.25 -14.78 -14.58
N ARG A 246 22.35 -15.51 -15.68
CA ARG A 246 21.58 -15.38 -16.94
C ARG A 246 20.05 -15.58 -16.86
N THR A 247 19.43 -15.60 -15.69
CA THR A 247 18.00 -15.94 -15.51
C THR A 247 17.27 -15.20 -14.39
N ASP A 248 17.89 -14.23 -13.71
CA ASP A 248 17.19 -13.48 -12.64
C ASP A 248 16.49 -12.22 -13.17
N GLU A 249 15.29 -11.96 -12.66
CA GLU A 249 14.42 -10.79 -12.90
C GLU A 249 15.19 -9.44 -12.84
N LEU A 250 16.27 -9.41 -12.05
CA LEU A 250 17.22 -8.32 -11.90
C LEU A 250 17.99 -7.99 -13.18
N SER A 251 18.39 -9.02 -13.94
CA SER A 251 19.10 -8.85 -15.21
C SER A 251 18.21 -8.24 -16.29
N VAL A 252 16.90 -8.38 -16.15
CA VAL A 252 15.89 -7.77 -17.04
C VAL A 252 15.65 -6.32 -16.64
N ARG A 253 15.51 -6.04 -15.33
CA ARG A 253 15.33 -4.67 -14.80
C ARG A 253 16.54 -3.76 -15.03
N ILE A 254 17.76 -4.24 -14.76
CA ILE A 254 18.99 -3.48 -15.03
C ILE A 254 19.12 -3.17 -16.53
N ARG A 255 18.78 -4.13 -17.40
CA ARG A 255 18.77 -3.89 -18.85
C ARG A 255 17.80 -2.80 -19.27
N ARG A 256 16.60 -2.75 -18.68
CA ARG A 256 15.62 -1.68 -18.95
C ARG A 256 16.11 -0.30 -18.53
N MET A 257 16.80 -0.21 -17.39
CA MET A 257 17.36 1.07 -16.90
C MET A 257 18.52 1.60 -17.74
N VAL A 258 19.31 0.72 -18.38
CA VAL A 258 20.45 1.12 -19.24
C VAL A 258 20.01 1.46 -20.67
N THR A 259 18.79 1.08 -21.07
CA THR A 259 18.25 1.31 -22.42
C THR A 259 17.28 2.50 -22.54
N CYS A 260 17.04 3.26 -21.47
CA CYS A 260 16.32 4.54 -21.51
C CYS A 260 17.32 5.69 -21.41
#